data_AF-A0A1Q3V1W4-F1
#
_entry.id   AF-A0A1Q3V1W4-F1
#
_cell.length_a   1.000
_cell.length_b   1.000
_cell.length_c   1.000
_cell.angle_alpha   90.00
_cell.angle_beta   90.00
_cell.angle_gamma   90.00
#
_symmetry.space_group_name_H-M   'P 1'
#
loop_
_entity.id
_entity.type
_entity.pdbx_description
1 polymer ?
#
loop_
_entity_poly.entity_id
_entity_poly.type
_entity_poly.pdbx_seq_one_letter_code
_entity_poly.pdbx_strand_id
1 'polypeptide(L)'
;MINRQFPRNFRDLFDLFRFYRPELGLPALLSDMDLEGLTATDVYRAVHGRLPETPEMALAHERMGILQLFEVALRSKEFQNHLVPRFLAAYPEKRCLSFIHVPKSAGSDLSAHLITRFPSLRTTIIDPDLTSPADFFSAVKDVVLESALCEHVYIHGHNRLETYVRWGAARPGDELFTTVREPVALVVSQVNYVLTRMASTAHPIGPDTAGWRGVFEVDDPGRLENRAEVLRLASVILRNQGVVPPNNTCHFLGDGTTGGALAAMARHNVEVTDLQRYPRWLKERWMVRDTSTRVNASRAYVTLQDFSPEDRLYIHAITDQDQALHAHVGRRLDATGAASLRGGDLMDRAARPAQTAA
;
A
#
# COMPACT_ATOMS: atom_id res chain seq x y z
N MET A 1 34.32 -11.18 19.85
CA MET A 1 32.85 -11.10 19.72
C MET A 1 32.43 -9.71 20.18
N ILE A 2 31.76 -8.93 19.34
CA ILE A 2 31.18 -7.66 19.76
C ILE A 2 29.87 -8.03 20.45
N ASN A 3 29.81 -7.92 21.78
CA ASN A 3 28.57 -8.12 22.51
C ASN A 3 27.61 -6.98 22.14
N ARG A 4 26.49 -7.30 21.49
CA ARG A 4 25.51 -6.29 21.07
C ARG A 4 24.58 -5.97 22.23
N GLN A 5 24.37 -4.69 22.50
CA GLN A 5 23.41 -4.28 23.52
C GLN A 5 21.97 -4.59 23.10
N PHE A 6 21.14 -4.97 24.06
CA PHE A 6 19.71 -5.13 23.85
C PHE A 6 19.04 -3.79 23.46
N PRO A 7 18.14 -3.78 22.45
CA PRO A 7 17.48 -2.55 22.02
C PRO A 7 16.58 -1.99 23.11
N ARG A 8 16.70 -0.70 23.41
CA ARG A 8 15.91 -0.04 24.47
C ARG A 8 14.70 0.70 23.92
N ASN A 9 14.66 0.93 22.62
CA ASN A 9 13.61 1.64 21.90
C ASN A 9 13.54 1.16 20.44
N PHE A 10 12.56 1.65 19.67
CA PHE A 10 12.39 1.24 18.28
C PHE A 10 13.58 1.58 17.38
N ARG A 11 14.27 2.72 17.59
CA ARG A 11 15.45 3.06 16.80
C ARG A 11 16.56 2.04 17.01
N ASP A 12 16.88 1.70 18.25
CA ASP A 12 17.88 0.66 18.53
C ASP A 12 17.48 -0.67 17.89
N LEU A 13 16.19 -1.01 17.92
CA LEU A 13 15.67 -2.23 17.32
C LEU A 13 15.81 -2.23 15.78
N PHE A 14 15.45 -1.14 15.12
CA PHE A 14 15.59 -1.03 13.67
C PHE A 14 17.06 -0.98 13.25
N ASP A 15 17.91 -0.28 14.00
CA ASP A 15 19.35 -0.23 13.75
C ASP A 15 20.03 -1.60 13.92
N LEU A 16 19.49 -2.48 14.77
CA LEU A 16 19.92 -3.88 14.85
C LEU A 16 19.74 -4.60 13.51
N PHE A 17 18.64 -4.36 12.78
CA PHE A 17 18.37 -5.03 11.50
C PHE A 17 19.38 -4.69 10.39
N ARG A 18 20.21 -3.65 10.55
CA ARG A 18 21.34 -3.38 9.64
C ARG A 18 22.30 -4.57 9.54
N PHE A 19 22.37 -5.39 10.58
CA PHE A 19 23.21 -6.58 10.67
C PHE A 19 22.49 -7.87 10.27
N TYR A 20 21.22 -7.80 9.87
CA TYR A 20 20.48 -8.98 9.42
C TYR A 20 21.14 -9.59 8.18
N ARG A 21 21.28 -10.91 8.21
CA ARG A 21 21.87 -11.71 7.13
C ARG A 21 20.83 -12.74 6.69
N PRO A 22 20.17 -12.55 5.52
CA PRO A 22 19.09 -13.43 5.08
C PRO A 22 19.48 -14.92 5.07
N GLU A 23 20.74 -15.20 4.73
CA GLU A 23 21.31 -16.55 4.66
C GLU A 23 21.49 -17.22 6.03
N LEU A 24 21.56 -16.45 7.12
CA LEU A 24 21.66 -16.98 8.49
C LEU A 24 20.36 -16.82 9.29
N GLY A 25 19.45 -15.97 8.82
CA GLY A 25 18.16 -15.73 9.43
C GLY A 25 18.22 -14.96 10.75
N LEU A 26 17.04 -14.83 11.36
CA LEU A 26 16.85 -14.07 12.60
C LEU A 26 17.65 -14.63 13.79
N PRO A 27 17.75 -15.96 14.02
CA PRO A 27 18.50 -16.49 15.16
C PRO A 27 19.95 -16.00 15.22
N ALA A 28 20.63 -15.90 14.08
CA ALA A 28 22.00 -15.40 14.00
C ALA A 28 22.13 -13.88 14.21
N LEU A 29 21.05 -13.11 14.03
CA LEU A 29 21.03 -11.70 14.40
C LEU A 29 21.02 -11.54 15.93
N LEU A 30 20.30 -12.44 16.61
CA LEU A 30 20.02 -12.40 18.05
C LEU A 30 21.07 -13.10 18.91
N SER A 31 21.89 -14.00 18.34
CA SER A 31 22.81 -14.86 19.09
C SER A 31 23.90 -14.13 19.89
N ASP A 32 24.29 -12.94 19.43
CA ASP A 32 25.41 -12.18 19.99
C ASP A 32 24.94 -11.03 20.89
N MET A 33 23.69 -11.09 21.35
CA MET A 33 23.10 -10.06 22.21
C MET A 33 23.29 -10.34 23.69
N ASP A 34 23.57 -9.28 24.44
CA ASP A 34 23.56 -9.32 25.88
C ASP A 34 22.11 -9.37 26.39
N LEU A 35 21.74 -10.51 26.97
CA LEU A 35 20.40 -10.75 27.52
C LEU A 35 20.40 -10.86 29.05
N GLU A 36 21.53 -10.60 29.70
CA GLU A 36 21.65 -10.75 31.14
C GLU A 36 20.73 -9.77 31.88
N GLY A 37 19.95 -10.28 32.83
CA GLY A 37 19.04 -9.48 33.67
C GLY A 37 17.80 -8.95 32.96
N LEU A 38 17.56 -9.29 31.69
CA LEU A 38 16.36 -8.86 30.97
C LEU A 38 15.11 -9.65 31.40
N THR A 39 13.97 -8.96 31.31
CA THR A 39 12.63 -9.49 31.62
C THR A 39 11.75 -9.56 30.39
N ALA A 40 10.59 -10.22 30.47
CA ALA A 40 9.61 -10.14 29.38
C ALA A 40 9.15 -8.70 29.11
N THR A 41 9.11 -7.87 30.14
CA THR A 41 8.75 -6.45 30.01
C THR A 41 9.70 -5.69 29.08
N ASP A 42 11.00 -5.99 29.16
CA ASP A 42 12.00 -5.34 28.31
C ASP A 42 11.80 -5.71 26.83
N VAL A 43 11.50 -6.98 26.55
CA VAL A 43 11.17 -7.44 25.19
C VAL A 43 9.91 -6.78 24.66
N TYR A 44 8.85 -6.71 25.47
CA TYR A 44 7.60 -6.05 25.07
C TYR A 44 7.80 -4.56 24.79
N ARG A 45 8.59 -3.86 25.61
CA ARG A 45 8.91 -2.44 25.37
C ARG A 45 9.72 -2.26 24.10
N ALA A 46 10.74 -3.07 23.88
CA ALA A 46 11.62 -2.95 22.73
C ALA A 46 10.89 -3.27 21.40
N VAL A 47 10.14 -4.38 21.37
CA VAL A 47 9.49 -4.87 20.13
C VAL A 47 8.13 -4.23 19.90
N HIS A 48 7.33 -4.09 20.96
CA HIS A 48 5.93 -3.71 20.88
C HIS A 48 5.63 -2.29 21.36
N GLY A 49 6.56 -1.65 22.08
CA GLY A 49 6.36 -0.31 22.63
C GLY A 49 5.33 -0.25 23.76
N ARG A 50 5.05 -1.38 24.43
CA ARG A 50 4.04 -1.49 25.47
C ARG A 50 4.47 -2.46 26.58
N LEU A 51 3.66 -2.57 27.62
CA LEU A 51 3.81 -3.60 28.65
C LEU A 51 3.09 -4.89 28.23
N PRO A 52 3.47 -6.04 28.83
CA PRO A 52 2.64 -7.24 28.86
C PRO A 52 1.22 -6.93 29.35
N GLU A 53 0.22 -7.58 28.77
CA GLU A 53 -1.20 -7.43 29.11
C GLU A 53 -1.47 -7.76 30.58
N THR A 54 -0.81 -8.80 31.10
CA THR A 54 -0.91 -9.20 32.52
C THR A 54 0.43 -9.67 33.09
N PRO A 55 0.62 -9.62 34.42
CA PRO A 55 1.80 -10.18 35.08
C PRO A 55 1.98 -11.68 34.83
N GLU A 56 0.89 -12.45 34.76
CA GLU A 56 0.93 -13.90 34.54
C GLU A 56 1.48 -14.22 33.14
N MET A 57 1.11 -13.43 32.15
CA MET A 57 1.62 -13.56 30.79
C MET A 57 3.11 -13.21 30.73
N ALA A 58 3.56 -12.16 31.43
CA ALA A 58 4.97 -11.83 31.54
C ALA A 58 5.78 -12.99 32.14
N LEU A 59 5.33 -13.56 33.26
CA LEU A 59 5.97 -14.71 33.90
C LEU A 59 5.97 -15.96 33.01
N ALA A 60 4.89 -16.22 32.26
CA ALA A 60 4.82 -17.33 31.33
C ALA A 60 5.84 -17.18 30.18
N HIS A 61 6.00 -15.97 29.66
CA HIS A 61 6.95 -15.65 28.61
C HIS A 61 8.41 -15.65 29.11
N GLU A 62 8.66 -15.27 30.37
CA GLU A 62 9.99 -15.40 30.98
C GLU A 62 10.43 -16.86 31.11
N ARG A 63 9.50 -17.77 31.44
CA ARG A 63 9.78 -19.21 31.50
C ARG A 63 10.15 -19.83 30.15
N MET A 64 9.75 -19.21 29.04
CA MET A 64 10.17 -19.61 27.68
C MET A 64 11.63 -19.21 27.40
N GLY A 65 12.21 -18.29 28.17
CA GLY A 65 13.53 -17.72 27.94
C GLY A 65 13.49 -16.48 27.06
N ILE A 66 14.28 -15.47 27.44
CA ILE A 66 14.26 -14.13 26.81
C ILE A 66 14.64 -14.16 25.34
N LEU A 67 15.64 -14.96 24.94
CA LEU A 67 16.05 -15.09 23.54
C LEU A 67 14.89 -15.60 22.67
N GLN A 68 14.23 -16.66 23.12
CA GLN A 68 13.10 -17.26 22.41
C GLN A 68 11.91 -16.30 22.38
N LEU A 69 11.62 -15.62 23.49
CA LEU A 69 10.59 -14.58 23.54
C LEU A 69 10.87 -13.46 22.53
N PHE A 70 12.11 -12.99 22.45
CA PHE A 70 12.48 -11.93 21.53
C PHE A 70 12.30 -12.36 20.07
N GLU A 71 12.71 -13.59 19.73
CA GLU A 71 12.48 -14.15 18.39
C GLU A 71 10.97 -14.24 18.06
N VAL A 72 10.17 -14.79 18.98
CA VAL A 72 8.71 -14.93 18.80
C VAL A 72 8.05 -13.56 18.65
N ALA A 73 8.45 -12.58 19.45
CA ALA A 73 7.93 -11.22 19.40
C ALA A 73 8.19 -10.57 18.03
N LEU A 74 9.41 -10.70 17.48
CA LEU A 74 9.76 -10.15 16.16
C LEU A 74 9.05 -10.87 15.00
N ARG A 75 8.72 -12.15 15.16
CA ARG A 75 7.95 -12.93 14.17
C ARG A 75 6.44 -12.75 14.32
N SER A 76 5.98 -12.05 15.35
CA SER A 76 4.55 -11.91 15.62
C SER A 76 3.83 -11.09 14.55
N LYS A 77 2.57 -11.43 14.28
CA LYS A 77 1.68 -10.61 13.46
C LYS A 77 1.56 -9.19 14.01
N GLU A 78 1.63 -9.03 15.32
CA GLU A 78 1.58 -7.70 15.95
C GLU A 78 2.79 -6.85 15.53
N PHE A 79 4.00 -7.41 15.50
CA PHE A 79 5.18 -6.69 15.01
C PHE A 79 5.06 -6.31 13.54
N GLN A 80 4.70 -7.28 12.69
CA GLN A 80 4.56 -7.04 11.26
C GLN A 80 3.49 -5.98 10.96
N ASN A 81 2.29 -6.11 11.54
CA ASN A 81 1.16 -5.20 11.30
C ASN A 81 1.43 -3.75 11.75
N HIS A 82 2.34 -3.55 12.69
CA HIS A 82 2.74 -2.23 13.19
C HIS A 82 4.10 -1.78 12.68
N LEU A 83 4.66 -2.42 11.64
CA LEU A 83 5.96 -2.06 11.08
C LEU A 83 6.04 -0.57 10.73
N VAL A 84 5.08 -0.05 9.95
CA VAL A 84 5.07 1.35 9.50
C VAL A 84 5.02 2.33 10.68
N PRO A 85 4.02 2.29 11.58
CA PRO A 85 3.97 3.24 12.70
C PRO A 85 5.18 3.13 13.63
N ARG A 86 5.73 1.92 13.85
CA ARG A 86 6.94 1.74 14.67
C ARG A 86 8.17 2.32 13.99
N PHE A 87 8.30 2.14 12.67
CA PHE A 87 9.39 2.74 11.90
C PHE A 87 9.34 4.26 11.94
N LEU A 88 8.17 4.87 11.77
CA LEU A 88 8.01 6.33 11.85
C LEU A 88 8.25 6.87 13.25
N ALA A 89 7.89 6.11 14.29
CA ALA A 89 8.23 6.46 15.67
C ALA A 89 9.74 6.35 15.95
N ALA A 90 10.42 5.40 15.30
CA ALA A 90 11.88 5.24 15.39
C ALA A 90 12.63 6.39 14.69
N TYR A 91 12.13 6.84 13.54
CA TYR A 91 12.75 7.85 12.68
C TYR A 91 11.84 9.07 12.47
N PRO A 92 11.49 9.83 13.53
CA PRO A 92 10.56 10.95 13.44
C PRO A 92 11.05 12.08 12.54
N GLU A 93 12.37 12.19 12.33
CA GLU A 93 13.01 13.16 11.44
C GLU A 93 12.74 12.92 9.95
N LYS A 94 12.30 11.71 9.56
CA LYS A 94 12.03 11.38 8.15
C LYS A 94 10.73 11.99 7.69
N ARG A 95 10.70 12.51 6.46
CA ARG A 95 9.47 12.98 5.80
C ARG A 95 8.85 11.86 4.98
N CYS A 96 7.55 11.66 5.10
CA CYS A 96 6.86 10.60 4.37
C CYS A 96 6.46 11.10 2.98
N LEU A 97 6.69 10.26 1.97
CA LEU A 97 6.06 10.34 0.66
C LEU A 97 5.03 9.21 0.61
N SER A 98 3.78 9.48 0.96
CA SER A 98 2.73 8.49 1.12
C SER A 98 1.87 8.41 -0.14
N PHE A 99 1.98 7.30 -0.89
CA PHE A 99 1.15 7.08 -2.07
C PHE A 99 -0.11 6.28 -1.72
N ILE A 100 -1.26 6.95 -1.79
CA ILE A 100 -2.57 6.32 -1.65
C ILE A 100 -2.90 5.63 -2.96
N HIS A 101 -2.37 4.42 -3.14
CA HIS A 101 -2.47 3.68 -4.38
C HIS A 101 -3.85 3.04 -4.53
N VAL A 102 -4.69 3.67 -5.36
CA VAL A 102 -5.94 3.07 -5.83
C VAL A 102 -5.60 2.00 -6.87
N PRO A 103 -6.06 0.74 -6.71
CA PRO A 103 -5.76 -0.30 -7.69
C PRO A 103 -6.11 0.10 -9.13
N LYS A 104 -5.23 -0.25 -10.06
CA LYS A 104 -5.37 -0.02 -11.52
C LYS A 104 -5.37 1.45 -11.96
N SER A 105 -4.86 2.36 -11.12
CA SER A 105 -4.68 3.79 -11.43
C SER A 105 -3.23 4.19 -11.79
N ALA A 106 -2.47 3.32 -12.47
CA ALA A 106 -1.05 3.53 -12.81
C ALA A 106 -0.05 3.52 -11.63
N GLY A 107 -0.43 3.00 -10.45
CA GLY A 107 0.48 3.03 -9.30
C GLY A 107 1.69 2.10 -9.38
N SER A 108 1.64 1.01 -10.16
CA SER A 108 2.82 0.17 -10.41
C SER A 108 3.92 0.92 -11.16
N ASP A 109 3.51 1.75 -12.12
CA ASP A 109 4.40 2.58 -12.93
C ASP A 109 5.06 3.67 -12.08
N LEU A 110 4.24 4.41 -11.32
CA LEU A 110 4.73 5.42 -10.38
C LEU A 110 5.70 4.82 -9.36
N SER A 111 5.34 3.67 -8.78
CA SER A 111 6.17 3.00 -7.79
C SER A 111 7.52 2.59 -8.38
N ALA A 112 7.57 2.08 -9.62
CA ALA A 112 8.84 1.71 -10.27
C ALA A 112 9.83 2.88 -10.37
N HIS A 113 9.33 4.12 -10.54
CA HIS A 113 10.17 5.31 -10.53
C HIS A 113 10.57 5.76 -9.13
N LEU A 114 9.69 5.65 -8.13
CA LEU A 114 9.95 6.17 -6.79
C LEU A 114 10.81 5.23 -5.94
N ILE A 115 10.63 3.90 -6.04
CA ILE A 115 11.42 2.93 -5.26
C ILE A 115 12.91 2.94 -5.61
N THR A 116 13.29 3.44 -6.79
CA THR A 116 14.70 3.55 -7.19
C THR A 116 15.37 4.82 -6.66
N ARG A 117 14.59 5.73 -6.04
CA ARG A 117 15.02 7.06 -5.61
C ARG A 117 14.86 7.31 -4.12
N PHE A 118 13.92 6.63 -3.50
CA PHE A 118 13.59 6.79 -2.10
C PHE A 118 13.56 5.44 -1.40
N PRO A 119 14.06 5.35 -0.15
CA PRO A 119 13.84 4.20 0.71
C PRO A 119 12.37 3.87 0.77
N SER A 120 12.00 2.59 0.57
CA SER A 120 10.60 2.22 0.40
C SER A 120 10.06 1.30 1.50
N LEU A 121 8.93 1.70 2.08
CA LEU A 121 8.07 0.86 2.92
C LEU A 121 6.88 0.39 2.08
N ARG A 122 7.05 -0.75 1.43
CA ARG A 122 5.98 -1.41 0.68
C ARG A 122 5.09 -2.20 1.64
N THR A 123 3.83 -1.80 1.82
CA THR A 123 2.98 -2.41 2.86
C THR A 123 2.55 -3.84 2.58
N THR A 124 2.73 -4.36 1.36
CA THR A 124 2.46 -5.79 1.08
C THR A 124 3.46 -6.70 1.79
N ILE A 125 4.64 -6.20 2.21
CA ILE A 125 5.61 -6.99 2.98
C ILE A 125 5.07 -7.38 4.36
N ILE A 126 4.06 -6.65 4.84
CA ILE A 126 3.42 -6.83 6.15
C ILE A 126 2.48 -8.04 6.13
N ASP A 127 2.00 -8.43 4.95
CA ASP A 127 1.08 -9.55 4.80
C ASP A 127 1.86 -10.89 4.84
N PRO A 128 1.70 -11.70 5.90
CA PRO A 128 2.42 -12.96 6.05
C PRO A 128 1.98 -14.03 5.04
N ASP A 129 0.81 -13.87 4.41
CA ASP A 129 0.33 -14.79 3.37
C ASP A 129 1.02 -14.48 2.02
N LEU A 130 1.59 -13.28 1.88
CA LEU A 130 2.25 -12.82 0.65
C LEU A 130 3.78 -12.74 0.77
N THR A 131 4.32 -12.71 1.99
CA THR A 131 5.75 -12.42 2.24
C THR A 131 6.33 -13.41 3.23
N SER A 132 7.43 -14.07 2.86
CA SER A 132 8.12 -14.97 3.78
C SER A 132 8.77 -14.17 4.93
N PRO A 133 8.97 -14.77 6.13
CA PRO A 133 9.68 -14.09 7.20
C PRO A 133 11.08 -13.59 6.79
N ALA A 134 11.78 -14.33 5.93
CA ALA A 134 13.10 -13.94 5.45
C ALA A 134 13.05 -12.69 4.57
N ASP A 135 12.07 -12.61 3.66
CA ASP A 135 11.86 -11.45 2.80
C ASP A 135 11.42 -10.23 3.62
N PHE A 136 10.55 -10.44 4.62
CA PHE A 136 10.11 -9.38 5.53
C PHE A 136 11.30 -8.73 6.24
N PHE A 137 12.15 -9.52 6.91
CA PHE A 137 13.31 -8.97 7.61
C PHE A 137 14.38 -8.40 6.67
N SER A 138 14.50 -8.94 5.45
CA SER A 138 15.36 -8.35 4.42
C SER A 138 14.87 -6.95 4.03
N ALA A 139 13.56 -6.79 3.80
CA ALA A 139 12.97 -5.49 3.51
C ALA A 139 13.12 -4.50 4.69
N VAL A 140 13.00 -4.97 5.94
CA VAL A 140 13.27 -4.14 7.14
C VAL A 140 14.72 -3.67 7.17
N LYS A 141 15.68 -4.56 6.87
CA LYS A 141 17.10 -4.18 6.76
C LYS A 141 17.32 -3.13 5.68
N ASP A 142 16.80 -3.37 4.48
CA ASP A 142 17.04 -2.51 3.32
C ASP A 142 16.52 -1.10 3.57
N VAL A 143 15.29 -0.96 4.08
CA VAL A 143 14.74 0.36 4.38
C VAL A 143 15.52 1.10 5.47
N VAL A 144 16.05 0.40 6.48
CA VAL A 144 16.87 1.02 7.53
C VAL A 144 18.19 1.54 6.95
N LEU A 145 18.86 0.73 6.12
CA LEU A 145 20.12 1.11 5.49
C LEU A 145 19.94 2.30 4.53
N GLU A 146 18.93 2.24 3.68
CA GLU A 146 18.62 3.29 2.70
C GLU A 146 18.16 4.59 3.39
N SER A 147 17.36 4.48 4.45
CA SER A 147 16.88 5.63 5.20
C SER A 147 18.00 6.39 5.90
N ALA A 148 19.16 5.77 6.17
CA ALA A 148 20.31 6.51 6.69
C ALA A 148 20.84 7.58 5.71
N LEU A 149 20.53 7.45 4.42
CA LEU A 149 21.06 8.30 3.34
C LEU A 149 20.02 9.24 2.73
N CYS A 150 18.75 9.13 3.13
CA CYS A 150 17.65 9.91 2.57
C CYS A 150 16.83 10.60 3.67
N GLU A 151 16.42 11.85 3.44
CA GLU A 151 15.49 12.56 4.33
C GLU A 151 14.05 12.05 4.20
N HIS A 152 13.73 11.43 3.06
CA HIS A 152 12.38 10.97 2.74
C HIS A 152 12.27 9.44 2.83
N VAL A 153 11.09 8.97 3.19
CA VAL A 153 10.71 7.55 3.09
C VAL A 153 9.43 7.43 2.27
N TYR A 154 9.45 6.58 1.25
CA TYR A 154 8.33 6.34 0.37
C TYR A 154 7.46 5.20 0.90
N ILE A 155 6.22 5.51 1.28
CA ILE A 155 5.28 4.53 1.84
C ILE A 155 4.21 4.25 0.81
N HIS A 156 4.05 2.98 0.42
CA HIS A 156 3.10 2.63 -0.64
C HIS A 156 2.52 1.23 -0.51
N GLY A 157 1.30 1.08 -1.03
CA GLY A 157 0.54 -0.16 -1.05
C GLY A 157 -0.94 0.13 -1.19
N HIS A 158 -1.77 -0.92 -1.28
CA HIS A 158 -3.21 -0.78 -1.41
C HIS A 158 -3.87 -0.50 -0.05
N ASN A 159 -3.58 0.67 0.53
CA ASN A 159 -4.19 1.12 1.79
C ASN A 159 -5.09 2.33 1.57
N ARG A 160 -6.11 2.46 2.40
CA ARG A 160 -6.96 3.66 2.45
C ARG A 160 -6.18 4.84 3.03
N LEU A 161 -6.57 6.05 2.68
CA LEU A 161 -6.04 7.31 3.23
C LEU A 161 -6.01 7.29 4.78
N GLU A 162 -7.11 6.88 5.41
CA GLU A 162 -7.25 6.77 6.86
C GLU A 162 -6.16 5.89 7.51
N THR A 163 -5.69 4.86 6.80
CA THR A 163 -4.61 3.99 7.30
C THR A 163 -3.29 4.75 7.40
N TYR A 164 -2.94 5.55 6.39
CA TYR A 164 -1.74 6.39 6.44
C TYR A 164 -1.82 7.44 7.57
N VAL A 165 -3.01 8.02 7.78
CA VAL A 165 -3.25 8.97 8.88
C VAL A 165 -3.02 8.29 10.23
N ARG A 166 -3.62 7.11 10.44
CA ARG A 166 -3.45 6.33 11.69
C ARG A 166 -2.01 5.89 11.94
N TRP A 167 -1.23 5.64 10.89
CA TRP A 167 0.19 5.34 11.02
C TRP A 167 1.07 6.55 11.36
N GLY A 168 0.53 7.77 11.32
CA GLY A 168 1.32 8.98 11.47
C GLY A 168 2.11 9.34 10.21
N ALA A 169 1.71 8.82 9.04
CA ALA A 169 2.32 9.10 7.73
C ALA A 169 1.65 10.30 7.00
N ALA A 170 1.08 11.22 7.79
CA ALA A 170 0.34 12.40 7.34
C ALA A 170 0.57 13.62 8.25
N ARG A 171 1.80 13.79 8.77
CA ARG A 171 2.20 14.91 9.63
C ARG A 171 2.43 16.18 8.80
N PRO A 172 2.49 17.36 9.43
CA PRO A 172 2.95 18.56 8.74
C PRO A 172 4.33 18.34 8.10
N GLY A 173 4.43 18.59 6.80
CA GLY A 173 5.65 18.37 6.01
C GLY A 173 5.77 16.98 5.37
N ASP A 174 4.91 16.02 5.73
CA ASP A 174 4.71 14.80 4.95
C ASP A 174 3.88 15.11 3.69
N GLU A 175 4.06 14.32 2.65
CA GLU A 175 3.34 14.47 1.39
C GLU A 175 2.49 13.25 1.09
N LEU A 176 1.17 13.47 1.03
CA LEU A 176 0.24 12.46 0.53
C LEU A 176 -0.11 12.77 -0.91
N PHE A 177 -0.11 11.75 -1.75
CA PHE A 177 -0.50 11.88 -3.14
C PHE A 177 -1.22 10.66 -3.67
N THR A 178 -1.99 10.85 -4.72
CA THR A 178 -2.72 9.79 -5.42
C THR A 178 -2.89 10.11 -6.90
N THR A 179 -3.29 9.08 -7.63
CA THR A 179 -3.62 9.14 -9.05
C THR A 179 -5.02 8.58 -9.21
N VAL A 180 -5.89 9.27 -9.94
CA VAL A 180 -7.25 8.79 -10.25
C VAL A 180 -7.35 8.42 -11.73
N ARG A 181 -8.18 7.42 -12.01
CA ARG A 181 -8.48 6.94 -13.37
C ARG A 181 -9.96 7.10 -13.64
N GLU A 182 -10.30 7.29 -14.91
CA GLU A 182 -11.71 7.24 -15.35
C GLU A 182 -12.36 5.94 -14.84
N PRO A 183 -13.46 6.01 -14.06
CA PRO A 183 -13.95 4.87 -13.29
C PRO A 183 -14.41 3.68 -14.12
N VAL A 184 -15.05 3.90 -15.28
CA VAL A 184 -15.50 2.81 -16.15
C VAL A 184 -14.28 2.06 -16.70
N ALA A 185 -13.25 2.78 -17.15
CA ALA A 185 -12.00 2.21 -17.61
C ALA A 185 -11.22 1.51 -16.48
N LEU A 186 -11.35 1.96 -15.23
CA LEU A 186 -10.79 1.28 -14.06
C LEU A 186 -11.44 -0.09 -13.88
N VAL A 187 -12.77 -0.18 -13.91
CA VAL A 187 -13.52 -1.44 -13.80
C VAL A 187 -13.13 -2.42 -14.91
N VAL A 188 -13.15 -1.98 -16.16
CA VAL A 188 -12.73 -2.82 -17.30
C VAL A 188 -11.27 -3.27 -17.17
N SER A 189 -10.40 -2.40 -16.64
CA SER A 189 -9.01 -2.76 -16.38
C SER A 189 -8.84 -3.77 -15.26
N GLN A 190 -9.72 -3.77 -14.26
CA GLN A 190 -9.72 -4.74 -13.16
C GLN A 190 -10.18 -6.11 -13.66
N VAL A 191 -11.24 -6.18 -14.46
CA VAL A 191 -11.69 -7.43 -15.10
C VAL A 191 -10.57 -8.03 -15.96
N ASN A 192 -9.94 -7.23 -16.81
CA ASN A 192 -8.81 -7.67 -17.63
C ASN A 192 -7.61 -8.13 -16.80
N TYR A 193 -7.37 -7.50 -15.64
CA TYR A 193 -6.30 -7.92 -14.74
C TYR A 193 -6.56 -9.32 -14.17
N VAL A 194 -7.77 -9.59 -13.70
CA VAL A 194 -8.16 -10.90 -13.18
C VAL A 194 -8.04 -11.97 -14.26
N LEU A 195 -8.55 -11.70 -15.47
CA LEU A 195 -8.40 -12.60 -16.62
C LEU A 195 -6.92 -12.86 -16.96
N THR A 196 -6.09 -11.82 -16.98
CA THR A 196 -4.63 -11.94 -17.20
C THR A 196 -3.97 -12.83 -16.13
N ARG A 197 -4.37 -12.67 -14.87
CA ARG A 197 -3.84 -13.47 -13.76
C ARG A 197 -4.27 -14.92 -13.87
N MET A 198 -5.54 -15.20 -14.16
CA MET A 198 -6.04 -16.56 -14.37
C MET A 198 -5.40 -17.25 -15.58
N ALA A 199 -5.03 -16.49 -16.62
CA ALA A 199 -4.30 -17.03 -17.80
C ALA A 199 -2.82 -17.31 -17.53
N SER A 200 -2.25 -16.82 -16.42
CA SER A 200 -0.80 -16.92 -16.18
C SER A 200 -0.36 -18.35 -15.85
N THR A 201 0.57 -18.89 -16.63
CA THR A 201 1.21 -20.19 -16.37
C THR A 201 2.45 -20.09 -15.48
N ALA A 202 2.70 -18.91 -14.88
CA ALA A 202 3.87 -18.67 -14.04
C ALA A 202 3.88 -19.57 -12.79
N HIS A 203 5.07 -20.09 -12.45
CA HIS A 203 5.31 -20.91 -11.27
C HIS A 203 6.38 -20.26 -10.37
N PRO A 204 6.14 -20.09 -9.06
CA PRO A 204 4.91 -20.45 -8.35
C PRO A 204 3.71 -19.57 -8.78
N ILE A 205 2.52 -20.15 -8.76
CA ILE A 205 1.26 -19.42 -9.00
C ILE A 205 1.10 -18.41 -7.86
N GLY A 206 0.89 -17.13 -8.19
CA GLY A 206 0.66 -16.13 -7.15
C GLY A 206 -0.61 -16.43 -6.35
N PRO A 207 -0.64 -16.14 -5.03
CA PRO A 207 -1.73 -16.53 -4.13
C PRO A 207 -3.11 -16.06 -4.62
N ASP A 208 -3.24 -14.81 -5.07
CA ASP A 208 -4.49 -14.28 -5.65
C ASP A 208 -4.96 -15.07 -6.88
N THR A 209 -4.02 -15.56 -7.70
CA THR A 209 -4.34 -16.30 -8.92
C THR A 209 -4.95 -17.66 -8.61
N ALA A 210 -4.42 -18.38 -7.62
CA ALA A 210 -4.97 -19.66 -7.19
C ALA A 210 -6.39 -19.48 -6.61
N GLY A 211 -6.58 -18.47 -5.76
CA GLY A 211 -7.89 -18.12 -5.21
C GLY A 211 -8.92 -17.81 -6.29
N TRP A 212 -8.58 -16.96 -7.27
CA TRP A 212 -9.50 -16.63 -8.36
C TRP A 212 -9.79 -17.78 -9.30
N ARG A 213 -8.81 -18.65 -9.60
CA ARG A 213 -9.07 -19.86 -10.38
C ARG A 213 -10.09 -20.77 -9.70
N GLY A 214 -9.98 -20.94 -8.37
CA GLY A 214 -10.98 -21.67 -7.60
C GLY A 214 -12.35 -21.00 -7.61
N VAL A 215 -12.41 -19.68 -7.33
CA VAL A 215 -13.67 -18.92 -7.26
C VAL A 215 -14.41 -18.88 -8.60
N PHE A 216 -13.69 -18.80 -9.72
CA PHE A 216 -14.29 -18.72 -11.06
C PHE A 216 -14.25 -20.04 -11.83
N GLU A 217 -13.88 -21.14 -11.16
CA GLU A 217 -13.83 -22.51 -11.71
C GLU A 217 -13.01 -22.59 -13.01
N VAL A 218 -11.83 -21.98 -13.01
CA VAL A 218 -10.87 -21.97 -14.14
C VAL A 218 -9.70 -22.91 -13.83
N ASP A 219 -9.92 -24.20 -14.05
CA ASP A 219 -8.91 -25.24 -13.82
C ASP A 219 -7.83 -25.30 -14.91
N ASP A 220 -8.21 -24.94 -16.15
CA ASP A 220 -7.32 -24.89 -17.31
C ASP A 220 -7.20 -23.45 -17.83
N PRO A 221 -6.00 -22.83 -17.78
CA PRO A 221 -5.74 -21.50 -18.36
C PRO A 221 -6.05 -21.42 -19.87
N GLY A 222 -5.95 -22.54 -20.60
CA GLY A 222 -6.27 -22.63 -22.03
C GLY A 222 -7.72 -22.24 -22.35
N ARG A 223 -8.64 -22.33 -21.37
CA ARG A 223 -10.03 -21.85 -21.52
C ARG A 223 -10.12 -20.37 -21.89
N LEU A 224 -9.12 -19.56 -21.53
CA LEU A 224 -9.06 -18.13 -21.84
C LEU A 224 -8.61 -17.82 -23.27
N GLU A 225 -8.37 -18.85 -24.10
CA GLU A 225 -8.24 -18.72 -25.55
C GLU A 225 -9.61 -18.66 -26.25
N ASN A 226 -10.66 -19.21 -25.63
CA ASN A 226 -12.02 -19.16 -26.17
C ASN A 226 -12.69 -17.82 -25.86
N ARG A 227 -13.03 -17.08 -26.93
CA ARG A 227 -13.68 -15.76 -26.80
C ARG A 227 -15.00 -15.80 -26.04
N ALA A 228 -15.87 -16.78 -26.30
CA ALA A 228 -17.16 -16.88 -25.62
C ALA A 228 -16.99 -17.09 -24.12
N GLU A 229 -16.00 -17.90 -23.72
CA GLU A 229 -15.69 -18.14 -22.32
C GLU A 229 -15.11 -16.90 -21.64
N VAL A 230 -14.22 -16.18 -22.32
CA VAL A 230 -13.68 -14.89 -21.84
C VAL A 230 -14.82 -13.89 -21.57
N LEU A 231 -15.80 -13.79 -22.47
CA LEU A 231 -16.95 -12.87 -22.30
C LEU A 231 -17.84 -13.29 -21.12
N ARG A 232 -18.12 -14.60 -20.99
CA ARG A 232 -18.88 -15.15 -19.85
C ARG A 232 -18.18 -14.85 -18.52
N LEU A 233 -16.88 -15.16 -18.42
CA LEU A 233 -16.08 -14.91 -17.23
C LEU A 233 -15.98 -13.42 -16.92
N ALA A 234 -15.83 -12.56 -17.92
CA ALA A 234 -15.78 -11.11 -17.72
C ALA A 234 -17.05 -10.58 -17.03
N SER A 235 -18.24 -11.06 -17.42
CA SER A 235 -19.51 -10.68 -16.79
C SER A 235 -19.63 -11.23 -15.36
N VAL A 236 -19.17 -12.47 -15.10
CA VAL A 236 -19.15 -13.06 -13.75
C VAL A 236 -18.19 -12.30 -12.81
N ILE A 237 -16.98 -11.99 -13.29
CA ILE A 237 -15.98 -11.22 -12.54
C ILE A 237 -16.51 -9.82 -12.21
N LEU A 238 -17.13 -9.16 -13.20
CA LEU A 238 -17.73 -7.83 -13.02
C LEU A 238 -18.73 -7.79 -11.86
N ARG A 239 -19.52 -8.85 -11.68
CA ARG A 239 -20.56 -8.93 -10.63
C ARG A 239 -20.04 -9.42 -9.29
N ASN A 240 -18.78 -9.84 -9.19
CA ASN A 240 -18.17 -10.25 -7.94
C ASN A 240 -17.63 -9.03 -7.16
N GLN A 241 -18.34 -8.61 -6.11
CA GLN A 241 -17.98 -7.43 -5.30
C GLN A 241 -16.68 -7.57 -4.50
N GLY A 242 -16.21 -8.80 -4.27
CA GLY A 242 -14.89 -9.03 -3.68
C GLY A 242 -13.73 -8.73 -4.64
N VAL A 243 -14.01 -8.69 -5.94
CA VAL A 243 -13.02 -8.48 -7.01
C VAL A 243 -13.18 -7.12 -7.68
N VAL A 244 -14.43 -6.69 -7.89
CA VAL A 244 -14.82 -5.38 -8.43
C VAL A 244 -15.72 -4.69 -7.39
N PRO A 245 -15.12 -4.05 -6.37
CA PRO A 245 -15.89 -3.33 -5.37
C PRO A 245 -16.50 -2.05 -5.96
N PRO A 246 -17.72 -1.66 -5.53
CA PRO A 246 -18.33 -0.40 -5.95
C PRO A 246 -17.52 0.80 -5.43
N ASN A 247 -17.49 1.90 -6.17
CA ASN A 247 -16.90 3.18 -5.78
C ASN A 247 -15.51 3.08 -5.11
N ASN A 248 -14.65 2.23 -5.69
CA ASN A 248 -13.37 1.86 -5.11
C ASN A 248 -12.45 3.07 -4.87
N THR A 249 -12.45 4.05 -5.76
CA THR A 249 -11.63 5.26 -5.63
C THR A 249 -12.07 6.07 -4.41
N CYS A 250 -13.37 6.28 -4.24
CA CYS A 250 -13.93 6.98 -3.08
C CYS A 250 -13.71 6.20 -1.78
N HIS A 251 -13.71 4.87 -1.80
CA HIS A 251 -13.39 4.06 -0.61
C HIS A 251 -11.92 4.13 -0.18
N PHE A 252 -11.00 4.25 -1.13
CA PHE A 252 -9.59 4.44 -0.83
C PHE A 252 -9.28 5.84 -0.30
N LEU A 253 -10.01 6.85 -0.80
CA LEU A 253 -9.76 8.25 -0.49
C LEU A 253 -10.67 8.81 0.62
N GLY A 254 -11.68 8.06 1.05
CA GLY A 254 -12.66 8.52 2.05
C GLY A 254 -13.59 7.39 2.50
N ASP A 255 -14.89 7.68 2.58
CA ASP A 255 -15.93 6.78 3.09
C ASP A 255 -16.68 5.99 2.00
N GLY A 256 -16.30 6.12 0.73
CA GLY A 256 -17.01 5.54 -0.41
C GLY A 256 -17.92 6.52 -1.16
N THR A 257 -18.08 7.75 -0.66
CA THR A 257 -18.83 8.82 -1.32
C THR A 257 -17.90 9.87 -1.93
N THR A 258 -18.38 10.60 -2.94
CA THR A 258 -17.64 11.73 -3.51
C THR A 258 -17.35 12.80 -2.45
N GLY A 259 -18.35 13.14 -1.63
CA GLY A 259 -18.22 14.17 -0.59
C GLY A 259 -17.21 13.79 0.48
N GLY A 260 -17.24 12.55 0.96
CA GLY A 260 -16.28 12.04 1.94
C GLY A 260 -14.86 12.00 1.39
N ALA A 261 -14.67 11.55 0.14
CA ALA A 261 -13.36 11.56 -0.51
C ALA A 261 -12.79 12.98 -0.68
N LEU A 262 -13.60 13.95 -1.14
CA LEU A 262 -13.18 15.34 -1.27
C LEU A 262 -12.81 15.96 0.08
N ALA A 263 -13.64 15.75 1.10
CA ALA A 263 -13.41 16.27 2.44
C ALA A 263 -12.13 15.68 3.07
N ALA A 264 -11.89 14.38 2.91
CA ALA A 264 -10.69 13.73 3.43
C ALA A 264 -9.42 14.17 2.68
N MET A 265 -9.47 14.25 1.35
CA MET A 265 -8.35 14.78 0.55
C MET A 265 -8.03 16.23 0.95
N ALA A 266 -9.05 17.07 1.15
CA ALA A 266 -8.85 18.45 1.60
C ALA A 266 -8.23 18.52 3.00
N ARG A 267 -8.76 17.75 3.95
CA ARG A 267 -8.27 17.71 5.34
C ARG A 267 -6.80 17.31 5.43
N HIS A 268 -6.37 16.35 4.61
CA HIS A 268 -5.00 15.83 4.62
C HIS A 268 -4.13 16.41 3.49
N ASN A 269 -4.62 17.44 2.79
CA ASN A 269 -3.93 18.12 1.70
C ASN A 269 -3.34 17.17 0.63
N VAL A 270 -4.09 16.13 0.29
CA VAL A 270 -3.67 15.09 -0.67
C VAL A 270 -3.47 15.71 -2.06
N GLU A 271 -2.32 15.46 -2.67
CA GLU A 271 -2.09 15.79 -4.07
C GLU A 271 -2.77 14.77 -4.99
N VAL A 272 -3.48 15.22 -6.01
CA VAL A 272 -4.17 14.34 -6.97
C VAL A 272 -3.90 14.77 -8.40
N THR A 273 -3.65 13.78 -9.28
CA THR A 273 -3.68 13.91 -10.74
C THR A 273 -4.61 12.86 -11.34
N ASP A 274 -5.11 13.12 -12.54
CA ASP A 274 -5.74 12.10 -13.39
C ASP A 274 -4.73 11.43 -14.33
N LEU A 275 -5.15 10.36 -15.00
CA LEU A 275 -4.29 9.64 -15.96
C LEU A 275 -4.05 10.38 -17.29
N GLN A 276 -4.83 11.42 -17.60
CA GLN A 276 -4.61 12.24 -18.78
C GLN A 276 -3.39 13.16 -18.58
N ARG A 277 -3.24 13.69 -17.37
CA ARG A 277 -2.14 14.60 -16.96
C ARG A 277 -0.96 13.88 -16.32
N TYR A 278 -1.13 12.61 -15.95
CA TYR A 278 -0.10 11.80 -15.30
C TYR A 278 1.30 11.90 -15.93
N PRO A 279 1.50 11.83 -17.27
CA PRO A 279 2.85 11.98 -17.84
C PRO A 279 3.47 13.36 -17.60
N ARG A 280 2.64 14.42 -17.63
CA ARG A 280 3.08 15.78 -17.32
C ARG A 280 3.41 15.90 -15.83
N TRP A 281 2.56 15.36 -14.97
CA TRP A 281 2.80 15.32 -13.53
C TRP A 281 4.08 14.57 -13.17
N LEU A 282 4.34 13.41 -13.77
CA LEU A 282 5.59 12.66 -13.61
C LEU A 282 6.84 13.50 -13.96
N LYS A 283 6.78 14.27 -15.05
CA LYS A 283 7.88 15.15 -15.46
C LYS A 283 8.06 16.33 -14.50
N GLU A 284 6.98 17.03 -14.18
CA GLU A 284 7.02 18.27 -13.38
C GLU A 284 7.29 17.99 -11.90
N ARG A 285 6.57 17.03 -11.30
CA ARG A 285 6.64 16.74 -9.86
C ARG A 285 7.81 15.82 -9.52
N TRP A 286 8.07 14.84 -10.38
CA TRP A 286 9.00 13.74 -10.09
C TRP A 286 10.21 13.73 -11.03
N MET A 287 10.38 14.67 -11.96
CA MET A 287 11.54 14.71 -12.85
C MET A 287 11.79 13.42 -13.64
N VAL A 288 10.73 12.64 -13.91
CA VAL A 288 10.82 11.41 -14.71
C VAL A 288 10.92 11.79 -16.19
N ARG A 289 12.06 11.51 -16.82
CA ARG A 289 12.35 11.95 -18.20
C ARG A 289 11.60 11.13 -19.25
N ASP A 290 11.56 9.81 -19.08
CA ASP A 290 10.85 8.89 -19.96
C ASP A 290 9.52 8.49 -19.35
N THR A 291 8.44 8.92 -19.98
CA THR A 291 7.06 8.57 -19.62
C THR A 291 6.37 7.81 -20.75
N SER A 292 7.14 7.30 -21.72
CA SER A 292 6.63 6.62 -22.91
C SER A 292 6.27 5.15 -22.65
N THR A 293 6.87 4.56 -21.61
CA THR A 293 6.59 3.19 -21.20
C THR A 293 5.69 3.18 -19.97
N ARG A 294 4.79 2.19 -19.88
CA ARG A 294 3.99 1.91 -18.69
C ARG A 294 4.34 0.52 -18.18
N VAL A 295 4.79 0.43 -16.94
CA VAL A 295 5.12 -0.87 -16.32
C VAL A 295 3.83 -1.66 -16.00
N ASN A 296 3.82 -2.97 -16.27
CA ASN A 296 2.76 -3.92 -15.88
C ASN A 296 1.36 -3.64 -16.49
N ALA A 297 1.28 -3.26 -17.77
CA ALA A 297 0.02 -3.20 -18.50
C ALA A 297 -0.58 -4.62 -18.66
N SER A 298 -1.83 -4.81 -18.24
CA SER A 298 -2.55 -6.08 -18.39
C SER A 298 -2.97 -6.29 -19.84
N ARG A 299 -3.06 -7.55 -20.29
CA ARG A 299 -3.59 -7.87 -21.63
C ARG A 299 -5.06 -7.44 -21.70
N ALA A 300 -5.42 -6.73 -22.76
CA ALA A 300 -6.79 -6.32 -23.02
C ALA A 300 -7.58 -7.49 -23.61
N TYR A 301 -8.11 -8.36 -22.74
CA TYR A 301 -9.03 -9.43 -23.14
C TYR A 301 -10.38 -8.85 -23.58
N VAL A 302 -10.92 -7.88 -22.85
CA VAL A 302 -12.21 -7.26 -23.13
C VAL A 302 -12.12 -5.73 -23.11
N THR A 303 -13.05 -5.11 -23.82
CA THR A 303 -13.31 -3.67 -23.86
C THR A 303 -14.72 -3.39 -23.33
N LEU A 304 -15.06 -2.13 -23.09
CA LEU A 304 -16.42 -1.76 -22.65
C LEU A 304 -17.50 -2.23 -23.65
N GLN A 305 -17.18 -2.28 -24.94
CA GLN A 305 -18.14 -2.68 -25.98
C GLN A 305 -18.47 -4.16 -25.97
N ASP A 306 -17.63 -4.98 -25.33
CA ASP A 306 -17.83 -6.42 -25.20
C ASP A 306 -18.87 -6.80 -24.12
N PHE A 307 -19.23 -5.84 -23.26
CA PHE A 307 -20.24 -6.04 -22.22
C PHE A 307 -21.65 -5.80 -22.76
N SER A 308 -22.61 -6.57 -22.23
CA SER A 308 -24.03 -6.40 -22.55
C SER A 308 -24.52 -5.00 -22.15
N PRO A 309 -25.64 -4.51 -22.73
CA PRO A 309 -26.24 -3.25 -22.28
C PRO A 309 -26.53 -3.20 -20.78
N GLU A 310 -26.97 -4.32 -20.19
CA GLU A 310 -27.21 -4.45 -18.75
C GLU A 310 -25.91 -4.33 -17.94
N ASP A 311 -24.85 -5.02 -18.35
CA ASP A 311 -23.55 -4.94 -17.68
C ASP A 311 -22.94 -3.54 -17.77
N ARG A 312 -23.13 -2.83 -18.89
CA ARG A 312 -22.70 -1.42 -19.01
C ARG A 312 -23.46 -0.51 -18.05
N LEU A 313 -24.78 -0.67 -17.93
CA LEU A 313 -25.58 0.06 -16.94
C LEU A 313 -25.12 -0.26 -15.52
N TYR A 314 -24.85 -1.53 -15.23
CA TYR A 314 -24.32 -1.96 -13.94
C TYR A 314 -22.96 -1.30 -13.63
N ILE A 315 -22.01 -1.27 -14.59
CA ILE A 315 -20.71 -0.61 -14.42
C ILE A 315 -20.88 0.86 -14.04
N HIS A 316 -21.77 1.59 -14.72
CA HIS A 316 -22.05 2.99 -14.37
C HIS A 316 -22.70 3.12 -12.99
N ALA A 317 -23.61 2.20 -12.62
CA ALA A 317 -24.26 2.23 -11.32
C ALA A 317 -23.29 1.98 -10.15
N ILE A 318 -22.36 1.04 -10.28
CA ILE A 318 -21.38 0.73 -9.22
C ILE A 318 -20.22 1.74 -9.14
N THR A 319 -20.13 2.68 -10.07
CA THR A 319 -19.07 3.71 -10.12
C THR A 319 -19.64 5.13 -10.07
N ASP A 320 -20.88 5.30 -9.63
CA ASP A 320 -21.58 6.60 -9.64
C ASP A 320 -20.80 7.69 -8.85
N GLN A 321 -20.35 7.36 -7.64
CA GLN A 321 -19.58 8.27 -6.78
C GLN A 321 -18.18 8.49 -7.33
N ASP A 322 -17.53 7.45 -7.85
CA ASP A 322 -16.22 7.56 -8.48
C ASP A 322 -16.29 8.44 -9.73
N GLN A 323 -17.37 8.37 -10.51
CA GLN A 323 -17.59 9.22 -11.70
C GLN A 323 -17.77 10.68 -11.30
N ALA A 324 -18.58 10.94 -10.28
CA ALA A 324 -18.75 12.29 -9.74
C ALA A 324 -17.42 12.87 -9.21
N LEU A 325 -16.62 12.06 -8.50
CA LEU A 325 -15.30 12.45 -8.02
C LEU A 325 -14.34 12.75 -9.17
N HIS A 326 -14.21 11.83 -10.13
CA HIS A 326 -13.33 11.98 -11.28
C HIS A 326 -13.69 13.20 -12.12
N ALA A 327 -14.99 13.42 -12.38
CA ALA A 327 -15.47 14.60 -13.10
C ALA A 327 -15.16 15.90 -12.33
N HIS A 328 -15.27 15.90 -11.01
CA HIS A 328 -14.89 17.06 -10.19
C HIS A 328 -13.39 17.37 -10.28
N VAL A 329 -12.54 16.36 -10.06
CA VAL A 329 -11.08 16.50 -10.16
C VAL A 329 -10.67 16.97 -11.55
N GLY A 330 -11.21 16.36 -12.61
CA GLY A 330 -10.95 16.75 -14.00
C GLY A 330 -11.31 18.20 -14.28
N ARG A 331 -12.52 18.65 -13.92
CA ARG A 331 -12.94 20.05 -14.08
C ARG A 331 -12.01 21.04 -13.38
N ARG A 332 -11.53 20.71 -12.17
CA ARG A 332 -10.61 21.59 -11.43
C ARG A 332 -9.22 21.62 -12.07
N LEU A 333 -8.73 20.48 -12.56
CA LEU A 333 -7.46 20.40 -13.29
C LEU A 333 -7.53 21.16 -14.63
N ASP A 334 -8.65 21.08 -15.34
CA ASP A 334 -8.92 21.87 -16.55
C ASP A 334 -8.89 23.37 -16.23
N ALA A 335 -9.63 23.79 -15.20
CA ALA A 335 -9.77 25.21 -14.84
C ALA A 335 -8.45 25.87 -14.40
N THR A 336 -7.54 25.10 -13.80
CA THR A 336 -6.22 25.60 -13.35
C THR A 336 -5.11 25.42 -14.38
N GLY A 337 -5.29 24.51 -15.35
CA GLY A 337 -4.23 24.12 -16.29
C GLY A 337 -3.05 23.40 -15.63
N ALA A 338 -3.16 23.02 -14.35
CA ALA A 338 -2.12 22.35 -13.59
C ALA A 338 -2.04 20.85 -13.93
N ALA A 339 -0.88 20.23 -13.69
CA ALA A 339 -0.71 18.79 -13.84
C ALA A 339 -1.29 18.01 -12.65
N SER A 340 -1.36 18.61 -11.47
CA SER A 340 -1.96 18.07 -10.25
C SER A 340 -2.59 19.19 -9.42
N LEU A 341 -3.40 18.81 -8.43
CA LEU A 341 -4.01 19.71 -7.45
C LEU A 341 -3.76 19.20 -6.05
N ARG A 342 -3.68 20.10 -5.08
CA ARG A 342 -3.74 19.74 -3.66
C ARG A 342 -5.18 19.71 -3.19
N GLY A 343 -5.47 18.96 -2.13
CA GLY A 343 -6.82 18.79 -1.61
C GLY A 343 -7.54 20.10 -1.31
N GLY A 344 -6.83 21.12 -0.83
CA GLY A 344 -7.39 22.46 -0.60
C GLY A 344 -7.88 23.16 -1.88
N ASP A 345 -7.34 22.80 -3.04
CA ASP A 345 -7.74 23.33 -4.36
C ASP A 345 -8.95 22.60 -4.94
N LEU A 346 -9.34 21.46 -4.36
CA LEU A 346 -10.54 20.73 -4.75
C LEU A 346 -11.81 21.34 -4.14
N MET A 347 -11.68 22.11 -3.06
CA MET A 347 -12.81 22.78 -2.42
C MET A 347 -13.15 24.08 -3.16
N ASP A 348 -14.44 24.40 -3.27
CA ASP A 348 -14.86 25.71 -3.73
C ASP A 348 -14.44 26.80 -2.75
N ARG A 349 -14.06 27.98 -3.25
CA ARG A 349 -13.56 29.08 -2.40
C ARG A 349 -14.54 29.48 -1.29
N ALA A 350 -15.84 29.27 -1.49
CA ALA A 350 -16.89 29.52 -0.49
C ALA A 350 -17.04 28.41 0.57
N ALA A 351 -16.45 27.23 0.33
CA ALA A 351 -16.51 26.06 1.21
C ALA A 351 -15.17 25.78 1.93
N ARG A 352 -14.19 26.69 1.83
CA ARG A 352 -12.96 26.60 2.63
C ARG A 352 -13.35 26.82 4.10
N PRO A 353 -13.13 25.83 5.00
CA PRO A 353 -13.17 26.11 6.42
C PRO A 353 -12.15 27.23 6.67
N ALA A 354 -12.54 28.25 7.41
CA ALA A 354 -11.62 29.30 7.82
C ALA A 354 -10.37 28.62 8.43
N GLN A 355 -9.21 28.82 7.80
CA GLN A 355 -7.95 28.51 8.45
C GLN A 355 -7.90 29.40 9.68
N THR A 356 -8.19 28.84 10.86
CA THR A 356 -7.79 29.44 12.11
C THR A 356 -6.27 29.42 12.12
N ALA A 357 -5.69 30.59 11.86
CA ALA A 357 -4.29 30.86 12.12
C ALA A 357 -4.00 30.52 13.59
N ALA A 358 -3.02 29.65 13.82
CA ALA A 358 -2.38 29.43 15.10
C ALA A 358 -0.91 29.79 14.94
#